data_AF-A0ABD0PJZ6-F1
#
_entry.id   AF-A0ABD0PJZ6-F1
#
_cell.length_a   1.000
_cell.length_b   1.000
_cell.length_c   1.000
_cell.angle_alpha   90.00
_cell.angle_beta   90.00
_cell.angle_gamma   90.00
#
_symmetry.space_group_name_H-M   'P 1'
#
loop_
_entity.id
_entity.type
_entity.pdbx_description
1 polymer ?
#
loop_
_entity_poly.entity_id
_entity_poly.type
_entity_poly.pdbx_seq_one_letter_code
_entity_poly.pdbx_strand_id
1 'polypeptide(L)'
;SHFLMWPKKFQMIHEMTMGMNFLHSMKPPILHLNLKPANILLDDHLHVKISDFGLIKWEEFSGKTEFIEHLTTRGNINYVPPETFTQSPEPPGTKYDVY
;
A
#
# COMPACT_ATOMS: atom_id res chain seq x y z
N SER A 1 5.12 25.13 11.12
CA SER A 1 4.59 23.77 10.87
C SER A 1 3.16 23.70 11.38
N HIS A 2 2.21 23.24 10.57
CA HIS A 2 0.86 22.98 11.05
C HIS A 2 0.86 21.59 11.70
N PHE A 3 0.94 21.55 13.03
CA PHE A 3 0.83 20.29 13.77
C PHE A 3 -0.65 19.89 13.82
N LEU A 4 -0.97 18.75 13.20
CA LEU A 4 -2.26 18.10 13.41
C LEU A 4 -2.35 17.58 14.85
N MET A 5 -3.47 17.88 15.52
CA MET A 5 -3.77 17.33 16.83
C MET A 5 -3.93 15.81 16.74
N TRP A 6 -3.54 15.09 17.80
CA TRP A 6 -3.63 13.63 17.87
C TRP A 6 -5.00 13.07 17.45
N PRO A 7 -6.14 13.63 17.87
CA PRO A 7 -7.45 13.13 17.43
C PRO A 7 -7.60 13.09 15.90
N LYS A 8 -7.11 14.11 15.18
CA LYS A 8 -7.19 14.15 13.72
C LYS A 8 -6.23 13.15 13.07
N LYS A 9 -5.04 12.96 13.64
CA LYS A 9 -4.11 11.90 13.19
C LYS A 9 -4.74 10.51 13.34
N PHE A 10 -5.38 10.24 14.48
CA PHE A 10 -6.08 8.98 14.71
C PHE A 10 -7.25 8.78 13.73
N GLN A 11 -8.03 9.84 13.45
CA GLN A 11 -9.07 9.78 12.42
C GLN A 11 -8.48 9.37 11.06
N MET A 12 -7.39 10.01 10.63
CA MET A 12 -6.74 9.72 9.35
C MET A 12 -6.21 8.28 9.28
N ILE A 13 -5.56 7.80 10.34
CA ILE A 13 -5.08 6.41 10.43
C ILE A 13 -6.24 5.41 10.37
N HIS A 14 -7.34 5.71 11.05
CA HIS A 14 -8.54 4.88 11.05
C HIS A 14 -9.17 4.81 9.65
N GLU A 15 -9.32 5.95 8.97
CA GLU A 15 -9.85 6.01 7.60
C GLU A 15 -8.95 5.26 6.60
N MET A 16 -7.63 5.42 6.70
CA MET A 16 -6.67 4.65 5.90
C MET A 16 -6.82 3.15 6.13
N THR A 17 -6.91 2.73 7.40
CA THR A 17 -7.09 1.32 7.76
C THR A 17 -8.42 0.77 7.24
N MET A 18 -9.51 1.54 7.31
CA MET A 18 -10.80 1.13 6.73
C MET A 18 -10.73 0.94 5.22
N GLY A 19 -10.07 1.86 4.51
CA GLY A 19 -9.87 1.75 3.06
C GLY A 19 -9.06 0.52 2.67
N MET A 20 -7.94 0.26 3.37
CA MET A 20 -7.13 -0.94 3.14
C MET A 20 -7.87 -2.22 3.49
N ASN A 21 -8.61 -2.24 4.61
CA ASN A 21 -9.43 -3.38 5.00
C ASN A 21 -10.52 -3.68 3.96
N PHE A 22 -11.13 -2.66 3.35
CA PHE A 22 -12.07 -2.84 2.25
C PHE A 22 -11.40 -3.56 1.06
N LEU A 23 -10.23 -3.10 0.61
CA LEU A 23 -9.48 -3.72 -0.49
C LEU A 23 -9.11 -5.18 -0.17
N HIS A 24 -8.61 -5.44 1.04
CA HIS A 24 -8.22 -6.77 1.50
C HIS A 24 -9.40 -7.73 1.71
N SER A 25 -10.62 -7.20 1.90
CA SER A 25 -11.85 -7.99 2.05
C SER A 25 -12.46 -8.47 0.73
N MET A 26 -11.98 -7.95 -0.40
CA MET A 26 -12.42 -8.35 -1.74
C MET A 26 -12.07 -9.82 -2.03
N LYS A 27 -12.72 -10.41 -3.04
CA LYS A 27 -12.47 -11.78 -3.50
C LYS A 27 -12.21 -11.80 -5.01
N PRO A 28 -10.96 -11.99 -5.47
CA PRO A 28 -9.73 -12.09 -4.66
C PRO A 28 -9.39 -10.78 -3.94
N PRO A 29 -8.57 -10.80 -2.86
CA PRO A 29 -8.10 -9.60 -2.19
C PRO A 29 -7.36 -8.67 -3.16
N ILE A 30 -7.63 -7.38 -3.08
CA ILE A 30 -6.91 -6.36 -3.85
C ILE A 30 -5.71 -5.89 -3.02
N LEU A 31 -4.50 -6.07 -3.55
CA LEU A 31 -3.25 -5.59 -2.94
C LEU A 31 -2.90 -4.21 -3.51
N HIS A 32 -2.60 -3.24 -2.65
CA HIS A 32 -2.23 -1.90 -3.10
C HIS A 32 -0.80 -1.86 -3.66
N LEU A 33 0.14 -2.51 -2.98
CA LEU A 33 1.56 -2.69 -3.31
C LEU A 33 2.39 -1.40 -3.46
N ASN A 34 1.76 -0.23 -3.33
CA ASN A 34 2.38 1.09 -3.39
C ASN A 34 1.86 2.04 -2.29
N LEU A 35 1.55 1.50 -1.10
CA LEU A 35 0.99 2.32 -0.01
C LEU A 35 2.11 3.18 0.60
N LYS A 36 2.04 4.50 0.41
CA LYS A 36 3.03 5.47 0.90
C LYS A 36 2.37 6.82 1.13
N PRO A 37 2.95 7.74 1.92
CA PRO A 37 2.35 9.05 2.19
C PRO A 37 1.97 9.85 0.94
N ALA A 38 2.75 9.76 -0.13
CA ALA A 38 2.45 10.43 -1.41
C ALA A 38 1.17 9.91 -2.10
N ASN A 39 0.71 8.71 -1.73
CA ASN A 39 -0.49 8.07 -2.28
C ASN A 39 -1.69 8.15 -1.32
N ILE A 40 -1.52 8.86 -0.19
CA ILE A 40 -2.59 9.19 0.76
C ILE A 40 -3.02 10.64 0.48
N LEU A 41 -4.14 10.80 -0.19
CA LEU A 41 -4.71 12.11 -0.50
C LEU A 41 -5.61 12.57 0.64
N LEU A 42 -5.72 13.89 0.79
CA LEU A 42 -6.62 14.55 1.72
C LEU A 42 -7.58 15.42 0.93
N ASP A 43 -8.87 15.35 1.26
CA ASP A 43 -9.83 16.32 0.76
C ASP A 43 -9.84 17.60 1.61
N ASP A 44 -10.72 18.53 1.26
CA ASP A 44 -10.85 19.85 1.92
C ASP A 44 -11.22 19.74 3.41
N HIS A 45 -11.72 18.59 3.87
CA HIS A 45 -12.08 18.31 5.26
C HIS A 45 -11.05 17.38 5.95
N LEU A 46 -9.91 17.16 5.30
CA LEU A 46 -8.83 16.29 5.75
C LEU A 46 -9.31 14.85 6.00
N HIS A 47 -10.24 14.36 5.17
CA HIS A 47 -10.54 12.93 5.08
C HIS A 47 -9.56 12.23 4.15
N VAL A 48 -9.15 11.03 4.52
CA VAL A 48 -8.18 10.23 3.78
C VAL A 48 -8.81 9.56 2.56
N LYS A 49 -8.10 9.62 1.42
CA LYS A 49 -8.39 8.84 0.22
C LYS A 49 -7.14 8.12 -0.24
N ILE A 50 -7.25 6.81 -0.44
CA ILE A 50 -6.17 5.97 -0.97
C ILE A 50 -6.14 6.10 -2.50
N SER A 51 -4.97 6.26 -3.09
CA SER A 51 -4.79 6.53 -4.52
C SER A 51 -3.61 5.78 -5.11
N ASP A 52 -3.46 5.85 -6.44
CA ASP A 52 -2.34 5.24 -7.18
C ASP A 52 -2.25 3.71 -7.03
N PHE A 53 -3.28 3.08 -7.60
CA PHE A 53 -3.45 1.64 -7.74
C PHE A 53 -2.64 1.03 -8.91
N GLY A 54 -1.59 1.71 -9.38
CA GLY A 54 -0.82 1.32 -10.56
C GLY A 54 -0.07 -0.01 -10.43
N LEU A 55 0.04 -0.56 -9.21
CA LEU A 55 0.77 -1.80 -8.93
C LEU A 55 -0.14 -2.97 -8.50
N ILE A 56 -1.49 -2.84 -8.54
CA ILE A 56 -2.42 -3.91 -8.10
C ILE A 56 -2.16 -5.25 -8.82
N LYS A 57 -1.73 -5.20 -10.08
CA LYS A 57 -1.70 -6.35 -10.97
C LYS A 57 -0.36 -7.08 -10.96
N TRP A 58 0.01 -7.63 -9.81
CA TRP A 58 1.25 -8.40 -9.69
C TRP A 58 1.26 -9.68 -10.54
N GLU A 59 0.08 -10.24 -10.83
CA GLU A 59 -0.08 -11.44 -11.66
C GLU A 59 0.33 -11.23 -13.14
N GLU A 60 0.50 -9.98 -13.59
CA GLU A 60 1.00 -9.66 -14.93
C GLU A 60 2.53 -9.83 -15.06
N PHE A 61 3.26 -10.02 -13.95
CA PHE A 61 4.72 -10.19 -13.98
C PHE A 61 5.12 -11.64 -14.21
N SER A 62 6.07 -11.86 -15.13
CA SER A 62 6.52 -13.18 -15.57
C SER A 62 7.42 -13.88 -14.54
N GLY A 63 7.84 -13.16 -13.49
CA GLY A 63 8.63 -13.74 -12.41
C GLY A 63 8.92 -12.77 -11.27
N LYS A 64 9.42 -13.32 -10.16
CA LYS A 64 9.72 -12.56 -8.93
C LYS A 64 10.68 -11.39 -9.17
N THR A 65 11.69 -11.55 -10.02
CA THR A 65 12.66 -10.48 -10.32
C THR A 65 11.99 -9.26 -10.97
N GLU A 66 11.12 -9.48 -11.95
CA GLU A 66 10.39 -8.41 -12.66
C GLU A 66 9.43 -7.70 -11.70
N PHE A 67 8.76 -8.45 -10.83
CA PHE A 67 7.92 -7.88 -9.77
C PHE A 67 8.73 -6.99 -8.81
N ILE A 68 9.88 -7.46 -8.32
CA ILE A 68 10.74 -6.67 -7.43
C ILE A 68 11.25 -5.42 -8.12
N GLU A 69 11.70 -5.53 -9.37
CA GLU A 69 12.14 -4.37 -10.16
C GLU A 69 11.01 -3.35 -10.30
N HIS A 70 9.79 -3.79 -10.58
CA HIS A 70 8.63 -2.91 -10.70
C HIS A 70 8.29 -2.21 -9.38
N LEU A 71 8.24 -2.95 -8.27
CA LEU A 71 8.03 -2.40 -6.93
C LEU A 71 9.11 -1.38 -6.54
N THR A 72 10.36 -1.64 -6.88
CA THR A 72 11.49 -0.78 -6.49
C THR A 72 11.65 0.45 -7.39
N THR A 73 11.33 0.33 -8.69
CA THR A 73 11.46 1.42 -9.67
C THR A 73 10.25 2.37 -9.66
N ARG A 74 9.03 1.84 -9.53
CA ARG A 74 7.80 2.66 -9.50
C ARG A 74 7.30 2.95 -8.09
N GLY A 75 7.54 2.04 -7.17
CA GLY A 75 7.23 2.22 -5.75
C GLY A 75 8.30 3.03 -5.03
N ASN A 76 8.34 2.88 -3.71
CA ASN A 76 9.41 3.41 -2.88
C ASN A 76 9.89 2.29 -1.97
N ILE A 77 11.17 1.91 -2.11
CA ILE A 77 11.77 0.77 -1.42
C ILE A 77 11.61 0.81 0.11
N ASN A 78 11.44 2.00 0.71
CA ASN A 78 11.24 2.14 2.15
C ASN A 78 9.88 1.61 2.64
N TYR A 79 8.93 1.38 1.74
CA TYR A 79 7.60 0.84 2.02
C TYR A 79 7.41 -0.56 1.41
N VAL A 80 8.50 -1.18 0.95
CA VAL A 80 8.50 -2.54 0.42
C VAL A 80 8.89 -3.49 1.57
N PRO A 81 8.09 -4.52 1.85
CA PRO A 81 8.35 -5.40 2.99
C PRO A 81 9.59 -6.28 2.73
N PRO A 82 10.38 -6.61 3.77
CA PRO A 82 11.68 -7.25 3.62
C PRO A 82 11.59 -8.66 3.03
N GLU A 83 10.49 -9.38 3.25
CA GLU A 83 10.23 -10.70 2.65
C GLU A 83 10.25 -10.65 1.11
N THR A 84 10.00 -9.49 0.50
CA THR A 84 10.14 -9.26 -0.95
C THR A 84 11.53 -9.65 -1.45
N PHE A 85 12.56 -9.40 -0.64
CA PHE A 85 13.97 -9.65 -0.98
C PHE A 85 14.48 -11.02 -0.51
N THR A 86 13.63 -11.81 0.15
CA THR A 86 13.98 -13.18 0.57
C THR A 86 13.67 -14.19 -0.53
N GLN A 87 14.22 -15.41 -0.47
CA GLN A 87 13.89 -16.49 -1.43
C GLN A 87 12.52 -17.14 -1.18
N SER A 88 11.58 -16.45 -0.53
CA SER A 88 10.23 -16.99 -0.33
C SER A 88 9.56 -17.27 -1.69
N PRO A 89 9.07 -18.50 -1.93
CA PRO A 89 8.35 -18.84 -3.14
C PRO A 89 6.90 -18.37 -3.14
N GLU A 90 6.40 -17.84 -2.01
CA GLU A 90 5.00 -17.42 -1.90
C GLU A 90 4.73 -16.12 -2.67
N PRO A 91 3.57 -16.02 -3.36
CA PRO A 91 3.14 -14.77 -3.99
C PRO A 91 2.86 -13.70 -2.92
N PRO A 92 2.87 -12.41 -3.30
CA PRO A 92 2.52 -11.34 -2.38
C PRO A 92 1.09 -11.55 -1.84
N GLY A 93 0.93 -11.33 -0.54
CA GLY A 93 -0.36 -11.38 0.15
C GLY A 93 -0.69 -10.05 0.81
N THR A 94 -1.84 -9.97 1.49
CA THR A 94 -2.32 -8.73 2.15
C THR A 94 -1.34 -8.17 3.18
N LYS A 95 -0.44 -9.01 3.72
CA LYS A 95 0.62 -8.60 4.65
C LYS A 95 1.64 -7.65 4.03
N TYR A 96 1.78 -7.63 2.70
CA TYR A 96 2.68 -6.71 2.03
C TYR A 96 2.26 -5.24 2.21
N ASP A 97 0.95 -4.97 2.30
CA ASP A 97 0.42 -3.62 2.50
C ASP A 97 0.36 -3.19 3.98
N VAL A 98 0.74 -4.06 4.92
CA VAL A 98 0.69 -3.80 6.38
C VAL A 98 2.04 -3.34 6.93
N TYR A 99 3.13 -3.58 6.20
CA TYR A 99 4.51 -3.30 6.60
C TYR A 99 4.81 -1.81 6.84
#